data_AF-A0A1G1Q5S3-F1
#
_entry.id   AF-A0A1G1Q5S3-F1
#
_cell.length_a   1.000
_cell.length_b   1.000
_cell.length_c   1.000
_cell.angle_alpha   90.00
_cell.angle_beta   90.00
_cell.angle_gamma   90.00
#
_symmetry.space_group_name_H-M   'P 1'
#
loop_
_entity.id
_entity.type
_entity.pdbx_description
1 polymer ?
#
loop_
_entity_poly.entity_id
_entity_poly.type
_entity_poly.pdbx_seq_one_letter_code
_entity_poly.pdbx_strand_id
1 'polypeptide(L)'
;MNKNTKRKVISVLKTFVLFLLFVVMATPAFADFQSSIESILDAIKAVSVPIAIILLIFAGWQRMMGNNQIFIAALIGTIIVFGAPLIVDLISSVF
;
A
#
# COMPACT_ATOMS: atom_id res chain seq x y z
N MET A 1 -0.48 53.89 11.58
CA MET A 1 -0.75 52.46 11.89
C MET A 1 -0.37 52.15 13.34
N ASN A 2 -1.33 51.73 14.16
CA ASN A 2 -1.18 51.57 15.62
C ASN A 2 -0.12 50.47 15.95
N LYS A 3 0.72 50.70 16.97
CA LYS A 3 1.80 49.77 17.39
C LYS A 3 1.26 48.35 17.68
N ASN A 4 0.04 48.26 18.21
CA ASN A 4 -0.62 46.99 18.50
C ASN A 4 -1.03 46.22 17.23
N THR A 5 -1.44 46.93 16.17
CA THR A 5 -1.80 46.32 14.88
C THR A 5 -0.56 45.75 14.18
N LYS A 6 0.59 46.46 14.23
CA LYS A 6 1.86 45.96 13.68
C LYS A 6 2.31 44.66 14.36
N ARG A 7 2.19 44.56 15.69
CA ARG A 7 2.55 43.34 16.43
C ARG A 7 1.65 42.14 16.10
N LYS A 8 0.33 42.36 15.95
CA LYS A 8 -0.61 41.30 15.54
C LYS A 8 -0.30 40.77 14.14
N VAL A 9 -0.04 41.65 13.16
CA VAL A 9 0.30 41.24 11.79
C VAL A 9 1.59 40.42 11.77
N ILE A 10 2.62 40.84 12.51
CA ILE A 10 3.88 40.09 12.62
C ILE A 10 3.66 38.73 13.29
N SER A 11 2.78 38.63 14.29
CA SER A 11 2.45 37.36 14.93
C SER A 11 1.76 36.39 13.97
N VAL A 12 0.77 36.86 13.22
CA VAL A 12 0.04 36.04 12.24
C VAL A 12 0.97 35.57 11.12
N LEU A 13 1.83 36.47 10.64
CA LEU A 13 2.84 36.13 9.62
C LEU A 13 3.80 35.04 10.12
N LYS A 14 4.27 35.14 11.37
CA LYS A 14 5.13 34.12 11.97
C LYS A 14 4.44 32.76 12.07
N THR A 15 3.18 32.74 12.50
CA THR A 15 2.40 31.49 12.58
C THR A 15 2.20 30.87 11.19
N PHE A 16 1.94 31.69 10.17
CA PHE A 16 1.78 31.23 8.79
C PHE A 16 3.07 30.65 8.20
N VAL A 17 4.21 31.30 8.46
CA VAL A 17 5.54 30.78 8.07
C VAL A 17 5.86 29.48 8.79
N LEU A 18 5.52 29.35 10.07
CA LEU A 18 5.72 28.11 10.82
C LEU A 18 4.85 26.96 10.25
N PHE A 19 3.62 27.27 9.88
CA PHE A 19 2.70 26.29 9.25
C PHE A 19 3.22 25.84 7.89
N LEU A 20 3.70 26.76 7.04
CA LEU A 20 4.31 26.42 5.76
C LEU A 20 5.55 25.54 5.92
N LEU A 21 6.42 25.85 6.89
CA LEU A 21 7.58 25.00 7.20
C LEU A 21 7.15 23.60 7.64
N PHE A 22 6.10 23.49 8.45
CA PHE A 22 5.56 22.20 8.87
C PHE A 22 5.01 21.39 7.69
N VAL A 23 4.26 22.04 6.78
CA VAL A 23 3.73 21.38 5.58
C VAL A 23 4.87 20.92 4.65
N VAL A 24 5.88 21.76 4.42
CA VAL A 24 7.04 21.43 3.57
C VAL A 24 7.91 20.32 4.16
N MET A 25 7.94 20.18 5.48
CA MET A 25 8.61 19.05 6.14
C MET A 25 7.77 17.78 6.18
N ALA A 26 6.44 17.90 6.21
CA ALA A 26 5.54 16.75 6.19
C ALA A 26 5.45 16.11 4.80
N THR A 27 5.39 16.90 3.72
CA THR A 27 5.29 16.39 2.34
C THR A 27 6.36 15.35 1.95
N PRO A 28 7.67 15.53 2.20
CA PRO A 28 8.68 14.53 1.86
C PRO A 28 8.49 13.24 2.67
N ALA A 29 8.13 13.33 3.96
CA ALA A 29 7.88 12.15 4.78
C ALA A 29 6.67 11.33 4.29
N PHE A 30 5.61 12.00 3.81
CA PHE A 30 4.48 11.32 3.18
C PHE A 30 4.84 10.71 1.81
N ALA A 31 5.67 11.38 1.02
CA ALA A 31 6.13 10.86 -0.27
C ALA A 31 7.00 9.61 -0.09
N ASP A 32 7.91 9.60 0.88
CA ASP A 32 8.75 8.44 1.21
C ASP A 32 7.91 7.26 1.72
N PHE A 33 6.86 7.53 2.50
CA PHE A 33 5.91 6.51 2.94
C PHE A 33 5.14 5.90 1.76
N GLN A 34 4.63 6.74 0.85
CA GLN A 34 3.92 6.27 -0.33
C GLN A 34 4.82 5.42 -1.23
N SER A 35 6.04 5.88 -1.52
CA SER A 35 7.04 5.14 -2.29
C SER A 35 7.38 3.77 -1.65
N SER A 36 7.47 3.72 -0.32
CA SER A 36 7.72 2.47 0.41
C SER A 36 6.57 1.47 0.26
N ILE A 37 5.31 1.95 0.31
CA ILE A 37 4.11 1.12 0.11
C ILE A 37 4.07 0.58 -1.32
N GLU A 38 4.34 1.43 -2.31
CA GLU A 38 4.38 1.05 -3.73
C GLU A 38 5.45 -0.03 -3.98
N SER A 39 6.65 0.14 -3.42
CA SER A 39 7.74 -0.85 -3.50
C SER A 39 7.37 -2.20 -2.87
N ILE A 40 6.68 -2.20 -1.73
CA ILE A 40 6.19 -3.42 -1.07
C ILE A 40 5.12 -4.10 -1.94
N LEU A 41 4.19 -3.34 -2.52
CA LEU A 41 3.16 -3.87 -3.40
C LEU A 41 3.77 -4.52 -4.65
N ASP A 42 4.76 -3.88 -5.26
CA ASP A 42 5.47 -4.43 -6.42
C ASP A 42 6.24 -5.71 -6.07
N ALA A 43 6.88 -5.75 -4.90
CA ALA A 43 7.52 -6.97 -4.41
C ALA A 43 6.51 -8.11 -4.17
N ILE A 44 5.35 -7.81 -3.57
CA ILE A 44 4.27 -8.78 -3.37
C ILE A 44 3.77 -9.31 -4.72
N LYS A 45 3.56 -8.44 -5.72
CA LYS A 45 3.15 -8.85 -7.06
C LYS A 45 4.18 -9.75 -7.73
N ALA A 46 5.45 -9.37 -7.69
CA ALA A 46 6.55 -10.14 -8.29
C ALA A 46 6.63 -11.57 -7.74
N VAL A 47 6.28 -11.76 -6.46
CA VAL A 47 6.36 -13.06 -5.78
C VAL A 47 5.02 -13.83 -5.83
N SER A 48 3.89 -13.13 -5.97
CA SER A 48 2.54 -13.73 -5.99
C SER A 48 2.33 -14.77 -7.08
N VAL A 49 2.77 -14.49 -8.32
CA VAL A 49 2.62 -15.40 -9.47
C VAL A 49 3.43 -16.70 -9.27
N PRO A 50 4.73 -16.65 -8.91
CA PRO A 50 5.48 -17.86 -8.56
C PRO A 50 4.82 -18.69 -7.44
N ILE A 51 4.34 -18.04 -6.37
CA ILE A 51 3.69 -18.75 -5.26
C ILE A 51 2.38 -19.41 -5.71
N ALA A 52 1.58 -18.72 -6.51
CA ALA A 52 0.33 -19.26 -7.04
C ALA A 52 0.57 -20.53 -7.89
N ILE A 53 1.63 -20.54 -8.71
CA ILE A 53 2.04 -21.71 -9.50
C ILE A 53 2.42 -22.88 -8.58
N ILE A 54 3.21 -22.63 -7.54
CA ILE A 54 3.61 -23.67 -6.56
C ILE A 54 2.37 -24.25 -5.86
N LEU A 55 1.44 -23.40 -5.45
CA LEU A 55 0.18 -23.82 -4.81
C LEU A 55 -0.70 -24.65 -5.75
N LEU A 56 -0.75 -24.31 -7.06
CA LEU A 56 -1.47 -25.10 -8.05
C LEU A 56 -0.84 -26.48 -8.28
N ILE A 57 0.49 -26.56 -8.34
CA ILE A 57 1.22 -27.82 -8.43
C ILE A 57 0.92 -28.67 -7.19
N PHE A 58 0.98 -28.07 -6.01
CA PHE A 58 0.64 -28.74 -4.75
C PHE A 58 -0.82 -29.20 -4.73
N ALA A 59 -1.76 -28.38 -5.17
CA ALA A 59 -3.17 -28.75 -5.30
C ALA A 59 -3.34 -29.97 -6.23
N GLY A 60 -2.71 -29.95 -7.41
CA GLY A 60 -2.74 -31.07 -8.36
C GLY A 60 -2.22 -32.37 -7.75
N TRP A 61 -1.12 -32.29 -7.01
CA TRP A 61 -0.53 -33.41 -6.28
C TRP A 61 -1.47 -33.97 -5.19
N GLN A 62 -2.12 -33.10 -4.41
CA GLN A 62 -3.08 -33.51 -3.38
C GLN A 62 -4.33 -34.17 -3.98
N ARG A 63 -4.78 -33.70 -5.15
CA ARG A 63 -5.87 -34.33 -5.89
C ARG A 63 -5.52 -35.74 -6.34
N MET A 64 -4.28 -35.98 -6.78
CA MET A 64 -3.81 -37.33 -7.15
C MET A 64 -3.74 -38.28 -5.96
N MET A 65 -3.42 -37.77 -4.77
CA MET A 65 -3.44 -38.56 -3.52
C MET A 65 -4.85 -38.78 -2.93
N GLY A 66 -5.89 -38.22 -3.54
CA GLY A 66 -7.26 -38.32 -3.03
C GLY A 66 -7.56 -37.43 -1.82
N ASN A 67 -6.66 -36.50 -1.47
CA ASN A 67 -6.85 -35.61 -0.34
C ASN A 67 -7.64 -34.35 -0.74
N ASN A 68 -8.96 -34.52 -0.88
CA ASN A 68 -9.86 -33.48 -1.38
C ASN A 68 -9.90 -32.22 -0.50
N GLN A 69 -9.72 -32.34 0.82
CA GLN A 69 -9.72 -31.17 1.72
C GLN A 69 -8.51 -30.28 1.47
N ILE A 70 -7.32 -30.86 1.36
CA ILE A 70 -6.08 -30.11 1.10
C ILE A 70 -6.07 -29.57 -0.33
N PHE A 71 -6.62 -30.32 -1.29
CA PHE A 71 -6.81 -29.83 -2.66
C PHE A 71 -7.63 -28.53 -2.70
N ILE A 72 -8.80 -28.50 -2.04
CA ILE A 72 -9.65 -27.32 -2.00
C ILE A 72 -8.96 -26.17 -1.26
N ALA A 73 -8.30 -26.44 -0.13
CA ALA A 73 -7.56 -25.43 0.62
C ALA A 73 -6.42 -24.80 -0.20
N ALA A 74 -5.65 -25.61 -0.93
CA ALA A 74 -4.59 -25.14 -1.81
C ALA A 74 -5.14 -24.30 -2.99
N LEU A 75 -6.27 -24.70 -3.57
CA LEU A 75 -6.97 -23.95 -4.62
C LEU A 75 -7.45 -22.57 -4.13
N ILE A 76 -8.06 -22.51 -2.95
CA ILE A 76 -8.47 -21.25 -2.33
C ILE A 76 -7.24 -20.37 -2.07
N GLY A 77 -6.15 -20.96 -1.55
CA GLY A 77 -4.88 -20.27 -1.35
C GLY A 77 -4.33 -19.67 -2.64
N THR A 78 -4.34 -20.41 -3.75
CA THR A 78 -3.94 -19.90 -5.07
C THR A 78 -4.78 -18.69 -5.48
N ILE A 79 -6.12 -18.79 -5.36
CA ILE A 79 -7.04 -17.72 -5.75
C ILE A 79 -6.78 -16.46 -4.92
N ILE A 80 -6.52 -16.59 -3.62
CA ILE A 80 -6.22 -15.45 -2.75
C ILE A 80 -4.87 -14.83 -3.13
N VAL A 81 -3.82 -15.63 -3.26
CA VAL A 81 -2.46 -15.15 -3.57
C VAL A 81 -2.41 -14.47 -4.93
N PHE A 82 -3.13 -14.99 -5.92
CA PHE A 82 -3.18 -14.42 -7.26
C PHE A 82 -4.19 -13.27 -7.39
N GLY A 83 -5.35 -13.39 -6.76
CA GLY A 83 -6.47 -12.47 -6.90
C GLY A 83 -6.35 -11.21 -6.03
N ALA A 84 -5.77 -11.32 -4.83
CA ALA A 84 -5.66 -10.16 -3.93
C ALA A 84 -4.82 -9.01 -4.53
N PRO A 85 -3.64 -9.25 -5.15
CA PRO A 85 -2.90 -8.19 -5.82
C PRO A 85 -3.66 -7.56 -7.00
N LEU A 86 -4.40 -8.37 -7.78
CA LEU A 86 -5.20 -7.89 -8.91
C LEU A 86 -6.38 -7.00 -8.49
N ILE A 87 -7.03 -7.34 -7.37
CA ILE A 87 -8.12 -6.53 -6.80
C ILE A 87 -7.56 -5.20 -6.26
N VAL A 88 -6.40 -5.23 -5.60
CA VAL A 88 -5.73 -4.00 -5.14
C VAL A 88 -5.38 -3.10 -6.33
N ASP A 89 -4.88 -3.65 -7.43
CA ASP A 89 -4.60 -2.87 -8.65
C ASP A 89 -5.85 -2.30 -9.31
N LEU A 90 -6.94 -3.08 -9.33
CA LEU A 90 -8.22 -2.60 -9.82
C LEU A 90 -8.74 -1.43 -8.98
N ILE A 91 -8.62 -1.50 -7.66
CA ILE A 91 -9.05 -0.42 -6.76
C ILE A 91 -8.14 0.80 -6.95
N SER A 92 -6.83 0.62 -6.93
CA SER A 92 -5.85 1.71 -7.08
C SER A 92 -5.86 2.39 -8.45
N SER A 93 -6.42 1.74 -9.48
CA SER A 93 -6.58 2.36 -10.81
C SER A 93 -7.89 3.15 -10.98
N VAL A 94 -8.86 2.95 -10.07
CA VAL A 94 -10.17 3.59 -10.10
C VAL A 94 -10.21 4.86 -9.24
N PHE A 95 -9.35 4.94 -8.22
CA PHE A 95 -9.19 6.10 -7.32
C PHE A 95 -7.93 6.89 -7.64
#